data_AF-A0A3N5H5G3-F1
#
_entry.id   AF-A0A3N5H5G3-F1
#
_cell.length_a   1.000
_cell.length_b   1.000
_cell.length_c   1.000
_cell.angle_alpha   90.00
_cell.angle_beta   90.00
_cell.angle_gamma   90.00
#
_symmetry.space_group_name_H-M   'P 1'
#
loop_
_entity.id
_entity.type
_entity.pdbx_description
1 polymer ?
#
loop_
_entity_poly.entity_id
_entity_poly.type
_entity_poly.pdbx_seq_one_letter_code
_entity_poly.pdbx_strand_id
1 'polypeptide(L)'
;MKHLSEERLLELLEDGASEAGHLETCTVCRERFEALRQTMGLLRDDPVPEPSPLFWQHLSERVRLAIDGAADEPHSVTWGTRRRWHWALAGATAVGIAVLVVVASQRVQQTGSVAERVGSSALPVASAAPEDLAWAIPVDDSWAMVVDVAEGLDLESAADAGLVVRPGSIDQALLRLSDEERRDLAGIIQAELDRLSL
;
A
#
# COMPACT_ATOMS: atom_id res chain seq x y z
N MET A 1 -1.41 21.14 31.88
CA MET A 1 -1.63 21.65 30.52
C MET A 1 -1.07 20.62 29.55
N LYS A 2 -1.72 20.36 28.41
CA LYS A 2 -1.24 19.41 27.40
C LYS A 2 -0.35 20.17 26.42
N HIS A 3 0.85 19.63 26.15
CA HIS A 3 1.78 20.14 25.15
C HIS A 3 1.68 19.30 23.87
N LEU A 4 2.12 19.86 22.75
CA LEU A 4 2.26 19.13 21.49
C LEU A 4 3.39 18.12 21.60
N SER A 5 3.19 16.96 20.95
CA SER A 5 4.25 15.98 20.79
C SER A 5 5.28 16.47 19.78
N GLU A 6 6.46 15.86 19.77
CA GLU A 6 7.54 16.24 18.86
C GLU A 6 7.20 15.94 17.41
N GLU A 7 6.56 14.79 17.17
CA GLU A 7 6.04 14.39 15.86
C GLU A 7 5.07 15.43 15.33
N ARG A 8 4.20 15.96 16.20
CA ARG A 8 3.23 16.98 15.83
C ARG A 8 3.88 18.32 15.47
N LEU A 9 4.97 18.67 16.15
CA LEU A 9 5.77 19.86 15.83
C LEU A 9 6.51 19.71 14.48
N LEU A 10 6.95 18.49 14.14
CA LEU A 10 7.55 18.17 12.85
C LEU A 10 6.52 18.26 11.71
N GLU A 11 5.34 17.67 11.88
CA GLU A 11 4.23 17.79 10.92
C GLU A 11 3.87 19.26 10.66
N LEU A 12 3.81 20.09 11.71
CA LEU A 12 3.57 21.53 11.58
C LEU A 12 4.66 22.25 10.77
N LEU A 13 5.89 21.75 10.83
CA LEU A 13 7.02 22.33 10.09
C LEU A 13 6.96 21.97 8.60
N GLU A 14 6.47 20.79 8.27
CA GLU A 14 6.34 20.28 6.90
C GLU A 14 5.07 20.80 6.21
N ASP A 15 3.92 20.76 6.88
CA ASP A 15 2.60 21.07 6.32
C ASP A 15 2.09 22.48 6.64
N GLY A 16 2.76 23.20 7.55
CA GLY A 16 2.59 24.64 7.79
C GLY A 16 1.29 25.11 8.48
N ALA A 17 0.22 24.30 8.56
CA ALA A 17 -1.11 24.88 8.79
C ALA A 17 -1.94 24.38 10.00
N SER A 18 -1.54 23.34 10.73
CA SER A 18 -2.57 22.63 11.50
C SER A 18 -2.81 23.09 12.96
N GLU A 19 -1.95 23.92 13.60
CA GLU A 19 -2.08 24.24 15.04
C GLU A 19 -1.50 25.61 15.48
N ALA A 20 -1.52 26.63 14.60
CA ALA A 20 -0.99 27.97 14.91
C ALA A 20 -1.55 28.56 16.23
N GLY A 21 -2.83 28.33 16.53
CA GLY A 21 -3.47 28.82 17.76
C GLY A 21 -2.89 28.24 19.07
N HIS A 22 -2.35 27.02 19.04
CA HIS A 22 -1.66 26.47 20.23
C HIS A 22 -0.30 27.14 20.43
N LEU A 23 0.42 27.44 19.34
CA LEU A 23 1.74 28.11 19.40
C LEU A 23 1.62 29.57 19.86
N GLU A 24 0.49 30.23 19.63
CA GLU A 24 0.21 31.57 20.18
C GLU A 24 0.04 31.53 21.71
N THR A 25 -0.66 30.51 22.22
CA THR A 25 -1.05 30.42 23.64
C THR A 25 -0.03 29.69 24.53
N CYS A 26 0.79 28.80 23.97
CA CYS A 26 1.76 28.01 24.73
C CYS A 26 3.21 28.42 24.42
N THR A 27 3.86 29.11 25.37
CA THR A 27 5.27 29.53 25.25
C THR A 27 6.22 28.34 25.05
N VAL A 28 6.02 27.25 25.79
CA VAL A 28 6.88 26.05 25.73
C VAL A 28 6.85 25.41 24.35
N CYS A 29 5.66 25.25 23.76
CA CYS A 29 5.54 24.67 22.42
C CYS A 29 6.11 25.60 21.34
N ARG A 30 5.95 26.93 21.51
CA ARG A 30 6.54 27.92 20.60
C ARG A 30 8.07 27.92 20.62
N GLU A 31 8.67 27.86 21.80
CA GLU A 31 10.14 27.79 21.93
C GLU A 31 10.69 26.51 21.29
N ARG A 32 10.03 25.36 21.49
CA ARG A 32 10.42 24.09 20.84
C ARG A 32 10.28 24.15 19.33
N PHE A 33 9.17 24.72 18.83
CA PHE A 33 8.94 24.87 17.39
C PHE A 33 10.00 25.77 16.74
N GLU A 34 10.35 26.90 17.37
CA GLU A 34 11.37 27.80 16.83
C GLU A 34 12.77 27.15 16.84
N ALA A 35 13.11 26.38 17.88
CA ALA A 35 14.35 25.62 17.93
C ALA A 35 14.44 24.57 16.79
N LEU A 36 13.33 23.88 16.52
CA LEU A 36 13.23 22.91 15.42
C LEU A 36 13.38 23.61 14.06
N ARG A 37 12.67 24.72 13.86
CA ARG A 37 12.74 25.56 12.65
C ARG A 37 14.14 26.08 12.41
N GLN A 38 14.84 26.53 13.45
CA GLN A 38 16.23 26.98 13.37
C GLN A 38 17.16 25.85 12.94
N THR A 39 17.00 24.66 13.54
CA THR A 39 17.80 23.47 13.19
C THR A 39 17.62 23.08 11.72
N MET A 40 16.38 23.06 11.22
CA MET A 40 16.09 22.77 9.81
C MET A 40 16.58 23.87 8.86
N GLY A 41 16.57 25.13 9.31
CA GLY A 41 17.20 26.23 8.58
C GLY A 41 18.69 26.01 8.37
N LEU A 42 19.42 25.57 9.41
CA LEU A 42 20.86 25.27 9.30
C LEU A 42 21.16 24.13 8.32
N LEU A 43 20.30 23.11 8.26
CA LEU A 43 20.46 21.98 7.33
C LEU A 43 20.18 22.36 5.88
N ARG A 44 19.29 23.33 5.64
CA ARG A 44 18.91 23.75 4.28
C ARG A 44 20.00 24.56 3.59
N ASP A 45 20.82 25.27 4.37
CA ASP A 45 21.89 26.12 3.85
C ASP A 45 23.20 25.35 3.57
N ASP A 46 23.27 24.06 3.91
CA ASP A 46 24.42 23.21 3.61
C ASP A 46 24.37 22.76 2.13
N PRO A 47 25.34 23.17 1.28
CA PRO A 47 25.33 22.80 -0.14
C PRO A 47 25.45 21.28 -0.29
N VAL A 48 24.35 20.63 -0.68
CA VAL A 48 24.36 19.22 -1.02
C VAL A 48 25.31 19.02 -2.21
N PRO A 49 26.39 18.24 -2.07
CA PRO A 49 27.32 18.01 -3.17
C PRO A 49 26.60 17.33 -4.32
N GLU A 50 26.83 17.80 -5.54
CA GLU A 50 26.29 17.13 -6.72
C GLU A 50 26.79 15.67 -6.76
N PRO A 51 25.88 14.70 -6.96
CA PRO A 51 26.29 13.30 -7.07
C PRO A 51 27.22 13.13 -8.27
N SER A 52 28.15 12.18 -8.18
CA SER A 52 29.06 11.91 -9.30
C SER A 52 28.27 11.52 -10.56
N PRO A 53 28.73 11.87 -11.78
CA PRO A 53 28.02 11.50 -13.01
C PRO A 53 27.81 9.98 -13.17
N LEU A 54 28.64 9.16 -12.52
CA LEU A 54 28.52 7.69 -12.53
C LEU A 54 27.52 7.15 -11.51
N PHE A 55 27.15 7.92 -10.48
CA PHE A 55 26.19 7.51 -9.46
C PHE A 55 24.88 7.03 -10.07
N TRP A 56 24.34 7.81 -11.02
CA TRP A 56 23.07 7.48 -11.68
C TRP A 56 23.14 6.20 -12.52
N GLN A 57 24.29 5.92 -13.12
CA GLN A 57 24.49 4.70 -13.89
C GLN A 57 24.48 3.47 -12.98
N HIS A 58 25.26 3.51 -11.89
CA HIS A 58 25.31 2.43 -10.91
C HIS A 58 23.98 2.23 -10.17
N LEU A 59 23.28 3.30 -9.83
CA LEU A 59 21.96 3.22 -9.23
C LEU A 59 20.97 2.53 -10.19
N SER A 60 20.93 2.97 -11.45
CA SER A 60 20.04 2.40 -12.46
C SER A 60 20.34 0.92 -12.72
N GLU A 61 21.61 0.54 -12.78
CA GLU A 61 22.04 -0.84 -12.94
C GLU A 61 21.62 -1.71 -11.74
N ARG A 62 21.84 -1.22 -10.51
CA ARG A 62 21.38 -1.92 -9.29
C ARG A 62 19.87 -2.09 -9.24
N VAL A 63 19.11 -1.07 -9.63
CA VAL A 63 17.64 -1.13 -9.65
C VAL A 63 17.18 -2.16 -10.68
N ARG A 64 17.76 -2.18 -11.89
CA ARG A 64 17.45 -3.21 -12.90
C ARG A 64 17.77 -4.60 -12.39
N LEU A 65 18.97 -4.82 -11.87
CA LEU A 65 19.37 -6.12 -11.32
C LEU A 65 18.47 -6.59 -10.17
N ALA A 66 17.97 -5.66 -9.33
CA ALA A 66 17.03 -5.99 -8.26
C ALA A 66 15.65 -6.39 -8.81
N ILE A 67 15.17 -5.71 -9.86
CA ILE A 67 13.90 -6.05 -10.53
C ILE A 67 14.01 -7.38 -11.26
N ASP A 68 15.08 -7.58 -12.02
CA ASP A 68 15.33 -8.81 -12.77
C ASP A 68 15.55 -10.00 -11.81
N GLY A 69 16.29 -9.79 -10.73
CA GLY A 69 16.52 -10.80 -9.69
C GLY A 69 15.26 -11.15 -8.88
N ALA A 70 14.33 -10.21 -8.71
CA ALA A 70 13.03 -10.48 -8.11
C ALA A 70 12.10 -11.28 -9.06
N ALA A 71 12.25 -11.11 -10.37
CA ALA A 71 11.52 -11.91 -11.37
C ALA A 71 12.08 -13.33 -11.51
N ASP A 72 13.39 -13.51 -11.30
CA ASP A 72 14.09 -14.79 -11.40
C ASP A 72 14.12 -15.59 -10.08
N GLU A 73 13.68 -15.03 -8.94
CA GLU A 73 13.44 -15.85 -7.76
C GLU A 73 12.37 -16.90 -8.13
N PRO A 74 12.70 -18.20 -8.11
CA PRO A 74 11.69 -19.22 -8.31
C PRO A 74 10.78 -19.14 -7.09
N HIS A 75 9.66 -18.41 -7.25
CA HIS A 75 8.45 -18.63 -6.49
C HIS A 75 8.08 -20.10 -6.72
N SER A 76 8.72 -20.98 -5.95
CA SER A 76 8.45 -22.42 -5.86
C SER A 76 7.13 -22.64 -5.11
N VAL A 77 6.14 -21.80 -5.40
CA VAL A 77 4.76 -21.97 -5.01
C VAL A 77 4.22 -23.01 -5.95
N THR A 78 4.41 -24.26 -5.54
CA THR A 78 3.85 -25.50 -6.07
C THR A 78 2.51 -25.35 -6.84
N TRP A 79 2.57 -24.90 -8.09
CA TRP A 79 1.40 -24.68 -8.94
C TRP A 79 0.64 -26.00 -9.22
N GLY A 80 1.35 -27.13 -9.17
CA GLY A 80 0.79 -28.47 -9.34
C GLY A 80 -0.03 -29.00 -8.17
N THR A 81 0.10 -28.46 -6.95
CA THR A 81 -0.64 -28.95 -5.78
C THR A 81 -1.93 -28.16 -5.55
N ARG A 82 -1.94 -26.85 -5.84
CA ARG A 82 -3.14 -26.00 -5.69
C ARG A 82 -4.24 -26.35 -6.69
N ARG A 83 -3.89 -26.67 -7.94
CA ARG A 83 -4.87 -27.09 -8.97
C ARG A 83 -5.60 -28.40 -8.59
N ARG A 84 -4.96 -29.31 -7.85
CA ARG A 84 -5.61 -30.53 -7.33
C ARG A 84 -6.57 -30.25 -6.17
N TRP A 85 -6.38 -29.15 -5.44
CA TRP A 85 -7.22 -28.78 -4.30
C TRP A 85 -8.55 -28.13 -4.71
N HIS A 86 -8.59 -27.38 -5.82
CA HIS A 86 -9.83 -26.81 -6.33
C HIS A 86 -10.83 -27.87 -6.84
N TRP A 87 -10.36 -28.99 -7.40
CA TRP A 87 -11.24 -30.11 -7.77
C TRP A 87 -11.73 -30.92 -6.56
N ALA A 88 -10.98 -30.95 -5.45
CA ALA A 88 -11.43 -31.57 -4.21
C ALA A 88 -12.53 -30.75 -3.51
N LEU A 89 -12.49 -29.41 -3.60
CA LEU A 89 -13.50 -28.51 -3.03
C LEU A 89 -14.81 -28.43 -3.86
N ALA A 90 -14.74 -28.65 -5.17
CA ALA A 90 -15.94 -28.78 -6.01
C ALA A 90 -16.71 -30.10 -5.74
N GLY A 91 -16.02 -31.17 -5.31
CA GLY A 91 -16.67 -32.39 -4.83
C GLY A 91 -17.28 -32.24 -3.43
N ALA A 92 -16.65 -31.47 -2.55
CA ALA A 92 -17.11 -31.29 -1.16
C ALA A 92 -18.36 -30.40 -1.03
N THR A 93 -18.58 -29.45 -1.94
CA THR A 93 -19.78 -28.59 -1.93
C THR A 93 -21.04 -29.33 -2.38
N ALA A 94 -20.95 -30.26 -3.34
CA ALA A 94 -22.08 -31.10 -3.74
C ALA A 94 -22.50 -32.09 -2.62
N VAL A 95 -21.53 -32.67 -1.90
CA VAL A 95 -21.80 -33.54 -0.75
C VAL A 95 -22.33 -32.74 0.44
N GLY A 96 -21.78 -31.55 0.71
CA GLY A 96 -22.21 -30.69 1.82
C GLY A 96 -23.68 -30.25 1.70
N ILE A 97 -24.14 -29.90 0.49
CA ILE A 97 -25.55 -29.54 0.25
C ILE A 97 -26.47 -30.77 0.39
N ALA A 98 -26.06 -31.94 -0.11
CA ALA A 98 -26.83 -33.18 0.05
C ALA A 98 -26.93 -33.60 1.53
N VAL A 99 -25.84 -33.48 2.30
CA VAL A 99 -25.84 -33.75 3.75
C VAL A 99 -26.70 -32.73 4.50
N LEU A 100 -26.68 -31.44 4.12
CA LEU A 100 -27.54 -30.42 4.74
C LEU A 100 -29.04 -30.68 4.48
N VAL A 101 -29.42 -31.11 3.28
CA VAL A 101 -30.82 -31.49 2.97
C VAL A 101 -31.25 -32.73 3.75
N VAL A 102 -30.38 -33.75 3.85
CA VAL A 102 -30.66 -34.95 4.65
C VAL A 102 -30.75 -34.61 6.14
N VAL A 103 -29.82 -33.83 6.69
CA VAL A 103 -29.83 -33.41 8.10
C VAL A 103 -31.03 -32.52 8.42
N ALA A 104 -31.43 -31.60 7.54
CA ALA A 104 -32.63 -30.80 7.72
C ALA A 104 -33.91 -31.66 7.70
N SER A 105 -33.97 -32.68 6.83
CA SER A 105 -35.11 -33.62 6.77
C SER A 105 -35.19 -34.56 7.97
N GLN A 106 -34.05 -34.88 8.60
CA GLN A 106 -33.99 -35.68 9.83
C GLN A 106 -34.25 -34.86 11.09
N ARG A 107 -33.86 -33.57 11.12
CA ARG A 107 -34.11 -32.65 12.25
C ARG A 107 -35.59 -32.29 12.43
N VAL A 108 -36.39 -32.32 11.36
CA VAL A 108 -37.87 -32.20 11.44
C VAL A 108 -38.52 -33.47 12.00
N GLN A 109 -37.84 -34.61 11.97
CA GLN A 109 -38.32 -35.91 12.48
C GLN A 109 -37.74 -36.29 13.85
N GLN A 110 -36.76 -35.54 14.38
CA GLN A 110 -36.03 -35.87 15.61
C GLN A 110 -36.16 -34.80 16.72
N THR A 111 -37.35 -34.21 16.91
CA THR A 111 -37.76 -33.69 18.23
C THR A 111 -38.06 -34.85 19.19
N GLY A 112 -37.05 -35.71 19.39
CA GLY A 112 -37.18 -36.97 20.08
C GLY A 112 -35.83 -37.67 20.20
N SER A 113 -34.87 -37.05 20.89
CA SER A 113 -33.91 -37.73 21.78
C SER A 113 -32.76 -36.80 22.14
N VAL A 114 -32.62 -36.57 23.44
CA VAL A 114 -31.48 -35.90 24.08
C VAL A 114 -30.48 -36.98 24.48
N ALA A 115 -29.22 -36.88 24.06
CA ALA A 115 -28.05 -37.44 24.74
C ALA A 115 -26.73 -36.95 24.12
N GLU A 116 -26.07 -36.01 24.81
CA GLU A 116 -24.68 -36.08 25.30
C GLU A 116 -23.56 -36.68 24.42
N ARG A 117 -22.52 -35.89 24.13
CA ARG A 117 -21.12 -36.26 24.40
C ARG A 117 -20.10 -35.12 24.20
N VAL A 118 -19.14 -35.12 25.12
CA VAL A 118 -17.98 -34.24 25.35
C VAL A 118 -16.71 -34.81 24.71
N GLY A 119 -15.76 -33.94 24.33
CA GLY A 119 -14.34 -34.23 24.09
C GLY A 119 -13.73 -33.20 23.12
N SER A 120 -12.89 -32.22 23.49
CA SER A 120 -11.57 -32.18 24.16
C SER A 120 -10.36 -32.49 23.25
N SER A 121 -9.35 -31.60 23.33
CA SER A 121 -7.97 -31.64 22.78
C SER A 121 -7.75 -31.17 21.32
N ALA A 122 -6.66 -30.49 20.93
CA ALA A 122 -5.56 -29.78 21.60
C ALA A 122 -4.77 -29.00 20.49
N LEU A 123 -4.10 -27.90 20.83
CA LEU A 123 -3.20 -27.11 19.96
C LEU A 123 -1.78 -27.70 19.93
N PRO A 124 -0.98 -27.44 18.87
CA PRO A 124 0.48 -27.44 18.98
C PRO A 124 1.10 -26.05 18.76
N VAL A 125 2.06 -25.75 19.63
CA VAL A 125 3.03 -24.64 19.63
C VAL A 125 4.35 -25.10 18.99
N ALA A 126 5.05 -24.22 18.27
CA ALA A 126 6.52 -24.08 18.11
C ALA A 126 6.83 -23.31 16.80
N SER A 127 7.85 -22.46 16.61
CA SER A 127 8.99 -21.97 17.40
C SER A 127 9.55 -20.74 16.66
N ALA A 128 10.07 -19.72 17.38
CA ALA A 128 10.94 -18.65 16.85
C ALA A 128 12.29 -19.23 16.35
N ALA A 129 13.11 -18.62 15.48
CA ALA A 129 13.61 -17.24 15.27
C ALA A 129 14.37 -17.17 13.89
N PRO A 130 15.15 -16.12 13.49
CA PRO A 130 15.40 -14.79 14.07
C PRO A 130 15.20 -13.61 13.08
N GLU A 131 15.39 -12.42 13.64
CA GLU A 131 15.18 -11.08 13.09
C GLU A 131 16.09 -10.75 11.90
N ASP A 132 15.48 -10.29 10.80
CA ASP A 132 16.13 -9.53 9.75
C ASP A 132 15.44 -8.16 9.71
N LEU A 133 16.02 -7.18 10.41
CA LEU A 133 15.59 -5.78 10.39
C LEU A 133 16.07 -5.13 9.09
N ALA A 134 15.41 -5.47 7.99
CA ALA A 134 15.52 -4.81 6.70
C ALA A 134 14.18 -4.15 6.39
N TRP A 135 13.94 -2.94 6.91
CA TRP A 135 12.84 -2.04 6.54
C TRP A 135 11.54 -2.76 6.10
N ALA A 136 11.01 -3.69 6.90
CA ALA A 136 9.76 -4.34 6.53
C ALA A 136 8.66 -3.28 6.66
N ILE A 137 8.32 -2.59 5.56
CA ILE A 137 7.01 -1.97 5.45
C ILE A 137 6.05 -3.12 5.75
N PRO A 138 5.22 -3.04 6.80
CA PRO A 138 4.19 -4.04 7.01
C PRO A 138 3.33 -3.99 5.75
N VAL A 139 3.52 -4.99 4.88
CA VAL A 139 2.67 -5.19 3.71
C VAL A 139 1.35 -5.65 4.30
N ASP A 140 0.49 -4.70 4.62
CA ASP A 140 -0.85 -5.00 5.08
C ASP A 140 -1.54 -5.90 4.04
N ASP A 141 -2.51 -6.72 4.47
CA ASP A 141 -3.26 -7.63 3.59
C ASP A 141 -3.87 -6.91 2.36
N SER A 142 -4.12 -5.59 2.47
CA SER A 142 -4.56 -4.74 1.36
C SER A 142 -3.49 -4.54 0.28
N TRP A 143 -2.22 -4.38 0.67
CA TRP A 143 -1.10 -4.27 -0.26
C TRP A 143 -0.78 -5.60 -0.94
N ALA A 144 -0.92 -6.73 -0.24
CA ALA A 144 -0.76 -8.05 -0.83
C ALA A 144 -1.75 -8.30 -1.98
N MET A 145 -3.00 -7.84 -1.86
CA MET A 145 -3.98 -7.90 -2.95
C MET A 145 -3.59 -7.01 -4.15
N VAL A 146 -3.04 -5.82 -3.90
CA VAL A 146 -2.58 -4.93 -4.98
C VAL A 146 -1.40 -5.55 -5.73
N VAL A 147 -0.47 -6.20 -5.01
CA VAL A 147 0.66 -6.91 -5.61
C VAL A 147 0.18 -8.12 -6.45
N ASP A 148 -0.72 -8.95 -5.93
CA ASP A 148 -1.28 -10.11 -6.68
C ASP A 148 -2.02 -9.65 -7.96
N VAL A 149 -2.77 -8.56 -7.89
CA VAL A 149 -3.42 -7.96 -9.07
C VAL A 149 -2.38 -7.39 -10.03
N ALA A 150 -1.34 -6.71 -9.53
CA ALA A 150 -0.29 -6.12 -10.36
C ALA A 150 0.57 -7.18 -11.05
N GLU A 151 0.89 -8.30 -10.38
CA GLU A 151 1.59 -9.44 -10.98
C GLU A 151 0.77 -10.10 -12.10
N GLY A 152 -0.56 -10.08 -11.99
CA GLY A 152 -1.46 -10.55 -13.05
C GLY A 152 -1.64 -9.58 -14.22
N LEU A 153 -1.20 -8.32 -14.09
CA LEU A 153 -1.26 -7.32 -15.14
C LEU A 153 0.00 -7.39 -16.00
N ASP A 154 -0.14 -7.95 -17.19
CA ASP A 154 0.86 -7.76 -18.23
C ASP A 154 0.86 -6.28 -18.66
N LEU A 155 1.90 -5.56 -18.26
CA LEU A 155 2.08 -4.13 -18.54
C LEU A 155 2.11 -3.84 -20.04
N GLU A 156 2.55 -4.80 -20.86
CA GLU A 156 2.57 -4.67 -22.31
C GLU A 156 1.15 -4.75 -22.89
N SER A 157 0.37 -5.77 -22.52
CA SER A 157 -1.05 -5.87 -22.86
C SER A 157 -1.90 -4.71 -22.32
N ALA A 158 -1.61 -4.21 -21.11
CA ALA A 158 -2.30 -3.08 -20.51
C ALA A 158 -1.98 -1.76 -21.25
N ALA A 159 -0.75 -1.59 -21.74
CA ALA A 159 -0.39 -0.46 -22.58
C ALA A 159 -1.08 -0.50 -23.95
N ASP A 160 -1.22 -1.68 -24.56
CA ASP A 160 -1.94 -1.87 -25.81
C ASP A 160 -3.45 -1.70 -25.66
N ALA A 161 -3.99 -2.02 -24.48
CA ALA A 161 -5.37 -1.72 -24.09
C ALA A 161 -5.59 -0.23 -23.72
N GLY A 162 -4.55 0.60 -23.70
CA GLY A 162 -4.63 2.02 -23.34
C GLY A 162 -4.88 2.29 -21.86
N LEU A 163 -4.64 1.30 -21.00
CA LEU A 163 -4.84 1.39 -19.54
C LEU A 163 -3.62 1.97 -18.80
N VAL A 164 -2.47 2.07 -19.48
CA VAL A 164 -1.23 2.62 -18.92
C VAL A 164 -0.89 3.94 -19.59
N VAL A 165 -0.65 4.97 -18.79
CA VAL A 165 -0.15 6.27 -19.25
C VAL A 165 1.30 6.08 -19.71
N ARG A 166 1.53 6.03 -21.03
CA ARG A 166 2.89 5.94 -21.57
C ARG A 166 3.67 7.23 -21.28
N PRO A 167 4.97 7.16 -20.98
CA PRO A 167 5.82 8.35 -20.91
C PRO A 167 5.68 9.19 -22.18
N GLY A 168 5.41 10.49 -22.03
CA GLY A 168 5.16 11.43 -23.14
C GLY A 168 3.73 11.41 -23.72
N SER A 169 2.84 10.54 -23.24
CA SER A 169 1.42 10.55 -23.67
C SER A 169 0.68 11.83 -23.26
N ILE A 170 1.05 12.41 -22.12
CA ILE A 170 0.54 13.71 -21.66
C ILE A 170 0.99 14.82 -22.62
N ASP A 171 2.27 14.85 -23.01
CA ASP A 171 2.78 15.84 -23.97
C ASP A 171 2.09 15.69 -25.33
N GLN A 172 1.87 14.46 -25.80
CA GLN A 172 1.12 14.22 -27.02
C GLN A 172 -0.35 14.62 -26.92
N ALA A 173 -0.99 14.42 -25.76
CA ALA A 173 -2.35 14.88 -25.52
C ALA A 173 -2.42 16.42 -25.56
N LEU A 174 -1.47 17.10 -24.92
CA LEU A 174 -1.36 18.57 -24.93
C LEU A 174 -1.06 19.13 -26.33
N LEU A 175 -0.33 18.39 -27.18
CA LEU A 175 -0.08 18.77 -28.57
C LEU A 175 -1.32 18.60 -29.47
N ARG A 176 -2.28 17.76 -29.08
CA ARG A 176 -3.54 17.58 -29.80
C ARG A 176 -4.60 18.61 -29.43
N LEU A 177 -4.45 19.28 -28.29
CA LEU A 177 -5.35 20.35 -27.88
C LEU A 177 -5.15 21.59 -28.75
N SER A 178 -6.26 22.21 -29.14
CA SER A 178 -6.27 23.52 -29.78
C SER A 178 -5.80 24.63 -28.83
N ASP A 179 -5.48 25.80 -29.36
CA ASP A 179 -5.10 26.97 -28.56
C ASP A 179 -6.21 27.46 -27.62
N GLU A 180 -7.47 27.15 -27.95
CA GLU A 180 -8.62 27.45 -27.10
C GLU A 180 -8.71 26.46 -25.94
N GLU A 181 -8.68 25.15 -26.22
CA GLU A 181 -8.74 24.11 -25.19
C GLU A 181 -7.54 24.18 -24.22
N ARG A 182 -6.35 24.56 -24.70
CA ARG A 182 -5.18 24.77 -23.83
C ARG A 182 -5.38 25.94 -22.86
N ARG A 183 -6.03 27.02 -23.30
CA ARG A 183 -6.34 28.17 -22.43
C ARG A 183 -7.38 27.79 -21.39
N ASP A 184 -8.39 27.00 -21.76
CA ASP A 184 -9.40 26.52 -20.84
C ASP A 184 -8.83 25.56 -19.80
N LEU A 185 -7.98 24.61 -20.23
CA LEU A 185 -7.27 23.70 -19.33
C LEU A 185 -6.39 24.46 -18.33
N ALA A 186 -5.65 25.47 -18.80
CA ALA A 186 -4.83 26.31 -17.93
C ALA A 186 -5.69 27.05 -16.89
N GLY A 187 -6.86 27.57 -17.29
CA GLY A 187 -7.80 28.21 -16.37
C GLY A 187 -8.34 27.27 -15.29
N ILE A 188 -8.67 26.02 -15.66
CA ILE A 188 -9.14 25.00 -14.71
C ILE A 188 -8.05 24.64 -13.70
N ILE A 189 -6.81 24.39 -14.17
CA ILE A 189 -5.69 24.07 -13.28
C ILE A 189 -5.42 25.21 -12.30
N GLN A 190 -5.44 26.46 -12.78
CA GLN A 190 -5.25 27.64 -11.95
C GLN A 190 -6.33 27.74 -10.85
N ALA A 191 -7.60 27.56 -11.22
CA ALA A 191 -8.71 27.61 -10.28
C ALA A 191 -8.61 26.53 -9.18
N GLU A 192 -8.11 25.34 -9.52
CA GLU A 192 -7.97 24.25 -8.55
C GLU A 192 -6.75 24.43 -7.64
N LEU A 193 -5.65 24.99 -8.16
CA LEU A 193 -4.51 25.40 -7.33
C LEU A 193 -4.92 26.47 -6.32
N ASP A 194 -5.69 27.47 -6.75
CA ASP A 194 -6.21 28.50 -5.85
C ASP A 194 -7.12 27.91 -4.77
N ARG A 195 -7.96 26.91 -5.12
CA ARG A 195 -8.81 26.18 -4.16
C ARG A 195 -8.00 25.41 -3.12
N LEU A 196 -6.92 24.74 -3.52
CA LEU A 196 -6.07 23.94 -2.61
C LEU A 196 -5.15 24.80 -1.72
N SER A 197 -5.00 26.09 -2.05
CA SER A 197 -4.21 27.04 -1.28
C SER A 197 -4.97 27.73 -0.12
N LEU A 198 -6.26 27.40 0.07
CA LEU A 198 -7.14 27.88 1.14
C LEU A 198 -7.35 26.82 2.22
#